data_AF-A0A372G0X3-F1
#
_entry.id   AF-A0A372G0X3-F1
#
_cell.length_a   1.000
_cell.length_b   1.000
_cell.length_c   1.000
_cell.angle_alpha   90.00
_cell.angle_beta   90.00
_cell.angle_gamma   90.00
#
_symmetry.space_group_name_H-M   'P 1'
#
loop_
_entity.id
_entity.type
_entity.pdbx_description
1 polymer ?
#
loop_
_entity_poly.entity_id
_entity_poly.type
_entity_poly.pdbx_seq_one_letter_code
_entity_poly.pdbx_strand_id
1 'polypeptide(L)' 'MARDNIVRATLNAVLPDDDENPEAHPWAKLADLARARGLNASAEDLRGLPYDVNLTDDVLRWLANP' A
#
# COMPACT_ATOMS: atom_id res chain seq x y z
N MET A 1 10.36 17.36 -3.02
CA MET A 1 10.96 17.40 -1.66
C MET A 1 9.93 17.09 -0.57
N ALA A 2 9.00 17.98 -0.20
CA ALA A 2 8.05 17.70 0.90
C ALA A 2 7.04 16.58 0.57
N ARG A 3 6.48 16.59 -0.64
CA ARG A 3 5.58 15.53 -1.14
C ARG A 3 6.23 14.15 -1.09
N ASP A 4 7.43 14.02 -1.65
CA ASP A 4 8.15 12.74 -1.75
C ASP A 4 8.51 12.18 -0.37
N ASN A 5 8.83 13.06 0.59
CA ASN A 5 9.08 12.68 1.97
C ASN A 5 7.82 12.13 2.66
N ILE A 6 6.65 12.75 2.45
CA ILE A 6 5.39 12.26 3.00
C ILE A 6 5.02 10.92 2.37
N VAL A 7 5.13 10.79 1.05
CA VAL A 7 4.89 9.51 0.36
C VAL A 7 5.77 8.41 0.94
N ARG A 8 7.07 8.67 1.10
CA ARG A 8 8.02 7.71 1.68
C ARG A 8 7.70 7.38 3.14
N ALA A 9 7.34 8.37 3.96
CA ALA A 9 6.98 8.17 5.35
C ALA A 9 5.67 7.35 5.49
N THR A 10 4.69 7.61 4.64
CA THR A 10 3.45 6.82 4.59
C THR A 10 3.75 5.39 4.21
N LEU A 11 4.53 5.16 3.15
CA LEU A 11 4.93 3.81 2.73
C LEU A 11 5.66 3.08 3.85
N ASN A 12 6.64 3.70 4.50
CA ASN A 12 7.35 3.10 5.63
C ASN A 12 6.43 2.74 6.82
N ALA A 13 5.34 3.49 7.04
CA ALA A 13 4.43 3.24 8.16
C ALA A 13 3.38 2.16 7.88
N VAL A 14 3.01 1.96 6.61
CA VAL A 14 1.93 1.02 6.21
C VAL A 14 2.45 -0.27 5.61
N LEU A 15 3.64 -0.23 5.03
CA LEU A 15 4.32 -1.44 4.65
C LEU A 15 4.77 -2.13 5.94
N PRO A 16 4.54 -3.44 6.09
CA PRO A 16 5.19 -4.18 7.16
C PRO A 16 6.68 -3.93 7.07
N ASP A 17 7.31 -3.54 8.18
CA ASP A 17 8.77 -3.52 8.31
C ASP A 17 9.38 -4.93 8.14
N ASP A 18 8.54 -5.97 8.17
CA ASP A 18 8.95 -7.34 8.42
C ASP A 18 9.43 -8.05 7.14
N ASP A 19 10.65 -7.73 6.74
CA ASP A 19 11.50 -8.59 5.91
C ASP A 19 11.80 -9.94 6.62
N GLU A 20 11.55 -10.08 7.93
CA GLU A 20 11.80 -11.33 8.68
C GLU A 20 10.63 -12.33 8.60
N ASN A 21 9.39 -11.89 8.37
CA ASN A 21 8.24 -12.78 8.14
C ASN A 21 7.19 -12.27 7.13
N PRO A 22 7.51 -12.23 5.83
CA PRO A 22 6.57 -11.86 4.77
C PRO A 22 5.34 -12.79 4.66
N GLU A 23 5.36 -13.97 5.30
CA GLU A 23 4.21 -14.88 5.38
C GLU A 23 3.16 -14.45 6.42
N ALA A 24 3.48 -13.52 7.32
CA ALA A 24 2.51 -12.96 8.27
C ALA A 24 1.41 -12.12 7.59
N HIS A 25 1.70 -11.58 6.40
CA HIS A 25 0.70 -10.84 5.64
C HIS A 25 -0.38 -11.77 5.09
N PRO A 26 -1.68 -11.45 5.26
CA PRO A 26 -2.79 -12.34 4.92
C PRO A 26 -3.12 -12.35 3.41
N TRP A 27 -2.10 -12.49 2.55
CA TRP A 27 -2.24 -12.46 1.09
C TRP A 27 -3.21 -13.51 0.56
N ALA A 28 -3.15 -14.73 1.09
CA ALA A 28 -4.07 -15.81 0.72
C ALA A 28 -5.52 -15.44 1.01
N LYS A 29 -5.80 -14.88 2.20
CA LYS A 29 -7.14 -14.44 2.60
C LYS A 29 -7.65 -13.30 1.72
N LEU A 30 -6.78 -12.35 1.35
CA LEU A 30 -7.13 -11.26 0.44
C LEU A 30 -7.44 -11.77 -0.97
N ALA A 31 -6.68 -12.75 -1.46
CA ALA A 31 -6.93 -13.38 -2.76
C ALA A 31 -8.28 -14.11 -2.78
N ASP A 32 -8.64 -14.82 -1.72
CA ASP A 32 -9.96 -15.46 -1.60
C ASP A 32 -11.10 -14.42 -1.57
N LEU A 33 -10.92 -13.31 -0.84
CA LEU A 33 -11.88 -12.20 -0.81
C LEU A 33 -12.04 -11.50 -2.17
N ALA A 34 -10.95 -11.39 -2.94
CA ALA A 34 -10.97 -10.84 -4.29
C ALA A 34 -11.71 -11.78 -5.24
N ARG A 35 -11.43 -13.09 -5.19
CA ARG A 35 -12.13 -14.12 -5.98
C ARG A 35 -13.62 -14.19 -5.66
N ALA A 36 -14.01 -14.04 -4.39
CA ALA A 36 -15.41 -13.95 -3.99
C ALA A 36 -16.14 -12.74 -4.60
N ARG A 37 -15.41 -11.70 -5.03
CA ARG A 37 -15.93 -10.53 -5.75
C ARG A 37 -15.83 -10.65 -7.27
N GLY A 38 -15.42 -11.81 -7.79
CA GLY A 38 -15.24 -12.06 -9.23
C GLY A 38 -13.92 -11.56 -9.81
N LEU A 39 -12.95 -11.18 -8.96
CA LEU A 39 -11.61 -10.79 -9.40
C LEU A 39 -10.69 -12.00 -9.47
N ASN A 40 -9.98 -12.19 -10.59
CA ASN A 40 -8.96 -13.23 -10.68
C ASN A 40 -7.65 -12.74 -10.06
N ALA A 41 -7.39 -13.12 -8.80
CA ALA A 41 -6.19 -12.73 -8.06
C ALA A 41 -5.62 -13.92 -7.25
N SER A 42 -4.29 -14.06 -7.28
CA SER A 42 -3.51 -14.93 -6.40
C SER A 42 -2.81 -14.14 -5.29
N ALA A 43 -2.29 -14.85 -4.28
CA ALA A 43 -1.47 -14.22 -3.23
C ALA A 43 -0.18 -13.61 -3.81
N GLU A 44 0.42 -14.25 -4.82
CA GLU A 44 1.61 -13.77 -5.51
C GLU A 44 1.31 -12.48 -6.29
N ASP A 45 0.17 -12.44 -6.99
CA ASP A 45 -0.27 -11.22 -7.70
C ASP A 45 -0.40 -10.05 -6.72
N LEU A 46 -1.08 -10.27 -5.58
CA LEU A 46 -1.30 -9.23 -4.58
C LEU A 46 -0.01 -8.76 -3.91
N ARG A 47 0.91 -9.69 -3.61
CA ARG A 47 2.23 -9.36 -3.06
C ARG A 47 3.10 -8.58 -4.05
N GLY A 48 2.94 -8.83 -5.34
CA GLY A 48 3.68 -8.15 -6.41
C GLY A 48 3.13 -6.78 -6.79
N LEU A 49 1.97 -6.38 -6.26
CA LEU A 49 1.38 -5.07 -6.57
C LEU A 49 2.24 -3.94 -5.99
N PRO A 50 2.58 -2.92 -6.80
CA PRO A 50 3.23 -1.73 -6.28
C PRO A 50 2.27 -0.99 -5.34
N TYR A 51 2.80 -0.50 -4.23
CA TYR A 51 2.06 0.40 -3.35
C TYR A 51 2.11 1.82 -3.93
N ASP A 52 0.94 2.42 -4.10
CA ASP A 52 0.80 3.78 -4.61
C ASP A 52 0.15 4.68 -3.55
N VAL A 53 0.75 5.85 -3.31
CA VAL A 53 0.24 6.84 -2.34
C VAL A 53 -0.37 8.01 -3.11
N ASN A 54 -1.70 8.08 -3.08
CA ASN A 54 -2.45 9.21 -3.62
C ASN A 54 -2.77 10.21 -2.51
N LEU A 55 -2.14 11.38 -2.59
CA LEU A 55 -2.43 12.50 -1.69
C LEU A 55 -3.64 13.27 -2.22
N THR A 56 -4.60 13.58 -1.34
CA THR A 56 -5.75 14.40 -1.70
C THR A 56 -5.34 15.85 -1.95
N ASP A 57 -6.20 16.60 -2.66
CA ASP A 57 -5.97 18.03 -2.93
C ASP A 57 -5.75 18.85 -1.65
N ASP A 58 -6.39 18.48 -0.54
CA ASP A 58 -6.21 19.17 0.74
C ASP A 58 -4.81 18.99 1.30
N VAL A 59 -4.24 17.77 1.22
CA VAL A 59 -2.86 17.50 1.63
C VAL A 59 -1.87 18.20 0.70
N LEU A 60 -2.14 18.21 -0.61
CA LEU A 60 -1.32 18.92 -1.59
C LEU A 60 -1.33 20.44 -1.35
N ARG A 61 -2.50 21.01 -1.01
CA ARG A 61 -2.65 22.43 -0.68
C ARG A 61 -1.92 22.79 0.61
N TRP A 62 -2.02 21.95 1.63
CA TRP A 62 -1.27 22.13 2.88
C TRP A 62 0.25 22.07 2.64
N LEU A 63 0.73 21.11 1.84
CA LEU A 63 2.16 21.01 1.49
C LEU A 63 2.71 22.23 0.75
N ALA A 64 1.88 22.93 -0.03
CA ALA A 64 2.26 24.14 -0.75
C ALA A 64 2.31 25.39 0.15
N ASN A 65 1.66 25.34 1.32
CA ASN A 65 1.62 26.43 2.30
C ASN A 65 1.60 25.83 3.73
N PRO A 66 2.74 25.27 4.17
CA PRO A 66 2.83 24.44 5.38
C PRO A 66 2.53 25.19 6.68
#